data_AF-A0A2T0VYX1-F1
#
_entry.id   AF-A0A2T0VYX1-F1
#
_cell.length_a   1.000
_cell.length_b   1.000
_cell.length_c   1.000
_cell.angle_alpha   90.00
_cell.angle_beta   90.00
_cell.angle_gamma   90.00
#
_symmetry.space_group_name_H-M   'P 1'
#
loop_
_entity.id
_entity.type
_entity.pdbx_description
1 polymer ?
#
loop_
_entity_poly.entity_id
_entity_poly.type
_entity_poly.pdbx_seq_one_letter_code
_entity_poly.pdbx_strand_id
1 'polypeptide(L)'
;MGILGISKKGVALVLTTQLLFATQTATMAQAEMLATENAIDKYATHADRGYLMDALQRDDVQAAMIEEGVDPAEAEARLAALSDAEVEALVVQMQNDTAGADIVGTLFTVFVILLVTDILCFTRIFNFTRCVR
;
A
#
# COMPACT_ATOMS: atom_id res chain seq x y z
N MET A 1 -49.72 -47.18 16.67
CA MET A 1 -48.82 -47.55 15.57
C MET A 1 -49.59 -47.42 14.26
N GLY A 2 -49.82 -46.20 13.77
CA GLY A 2 -50.73 -45.98 12.64
C GLY A 2 -50.58 -44.59 12.05
N ILE A 3 -49.50 -44.39 11.30
CA ILE A 3 -49.25 -43.15 10.56
C ILE A 3 -48.41 -43.55 9.34
N LEU A 4 -49.07 -43.98 8.26
CA LEU A 4 -48.70 -43.72 6.86
C LEU A 4 -49.51 -44.64 5.92
N GLY A 5 -50.79 -44.30 5.73
CA GLY A 5 -51.60 -44.80 4.60
C GLY A 5 -51.51 -43.86 3.40
N ILE A 6 -50.32 -43.37 3.03
CA ILE A 6 -50.16 -42.31 2.03
C ILE A 6 -49.95 -42.94 0.65
N SER A 7 -50.90 -42.72 -0.26
CA SER A 7 -50.82 -43.13 -1.67
C SER A 7 -49.56 -42.55 -2.34
N LYS A 8 -48.95 -43.30 -3.29
CA LYS A 8 -47.76 -42.89 -4.06
C LYS A 8 -47.86 -41.46 -4.62
N LYS A 9 -49.07 -41.00 -4.95
CA LYS A 9 -49.35 -39.64 -5.43
C LYS A 9 -49.20 -38.57 -4.35
N GLY A 10 -49.54 -38.86 -3.10
CA GLY A 10 -49.37 -37.95 -1.96
C GLY A 10 -47.91 -37.77 -1.56
N VAL A 11 -47.13 -38.86 -1.59
CA VAL A 11 -45.68 -38.81 -1.36
C VAL A 11 -44.97 -38.00 -2.45
N ALA A 12 -45.36 -38.19 -3.72
CA ALA A 12 -44.81 -37.42 -4.83
C ALA A 12 -45.09 -35.91 -4.68
N LEU A 13 -46.30 -35.53 -4.27
CA LEU A 13 -46.70 -34.12 -4.11
C LEU A 13 -45.93 -33.44 -2.96
N VAL A 14 -45.69 -34.14 -1.86
CA VAL A 14 -44.87 -33.62 -0.75
C VAL A 14 -43.41 -33.45 -1.19
N LEU A 15 -42.84 -34.40 -1.92
CA LEU A 15 -41.46 -34.33 -2.42
C LEU A 15 -41.26 -33.19 -3.43
N THR A 16 -42.20 -32.98 -4.36
CA THR A 16 -42.12 -31.86 -5.32
C THR A 16 -42.23 -30.52 -4.61
N THR A 17 -43.09 -30.43 -3.60
CA THR A 17 -43.26 -29.17 -2.84
C THR A 17 -42.01 -28.85 -2.02
N GLN A 18 -41.39 -29.86 -1.38
CA GLN A 18 -40.11 -29.72 -0.68
C GLN A 18 -38.98 -29.27 -1.61
N LEU A 19 -38.89 -29.85 -2.81
CA LEU A 19 -37.86 -29.48 -3.78
C LEU A 19 -38.03 -28.03 -4.28
N LEU A 20 -39.27 -27.59 -4.49
CA LEU A 20 -39.58 -26.21 -4.87
C LEU A 20 -39.23 -25.20 -3.78
N PHE A 21 -39.44 -25.52 -2.50
CA PHE A 21 -39.04 -24.63 -1.40
C PHE A 21 -37.50 -24.56 -1.24
N ALA A 22 -36.80 -25.68 -1.48
CA ALA A 22 -35.34 -25.72 -1.39
C ALA A 22 -34.62 -24.90 -2.49
N THR A 23 -35.25 -24.71 -3.65
CA THR A 23 -34.66 -23.92 -4.75
C THR A 23 -34.82 -22.40 -4.54
N GLN A 24 -35.74 -21.94 -3.70
CA GLN A 24 -35.98 -20.51 -3.46
C GLN A 24 -34.89 -19.84 -2.60
N THR A 25 -34.07 -20.62 -1.88
CA THR A 25 -32.99 -20.09 -1.03
C THR A 25 -31.64 -20.01 -1.76
N ALA A 26 -31.55 -20.49 -3.00
CA ALA A 26 -30.29 -20.66 -3.73
C ALA A 26 -29.92 -19.50 -4.66
N THR A 27 -30.66 -18.38 -4.67
CA THR A 27 -30.30 -17.22 -5.50
C THR A 27 -30.17 -15.95 -4.68
N MET A 28 -29.35 -15.98 -3.63
CA MET A 28 -28.55 -14.80 -3.34
C MET A 28 -27.28 -14.93 -4.16
N ALA A 29 -27.34 -14.48 -5.42
CA ALA A 29 -26.13 -14.11 -6.11
C ALA A 29 -25.52 -12.99 -5.26
N GLN A 30 -24.55 -13.36 -4.42
CA GLN A 30 -23.63 -12.41 -3.81
C GLN A 30 -22.80 -11.86 -4.98
N ALA A 31 -23.39 -10.91 -5.70
CA ALA A 31 -22.62 -9.91 -6.39
C ALA A 31 -22.00 -9.07 -5.28
N GLU A 32 -20.95 -9.61 -4.66
CA GLU A 32 -19.96 -8.80 -3.99
C GLU A 32 -19.52 -7.81 -5.07
N MET A 33 -19.92 -6.55 -4.91
CA MET A 33 -19.36 -5.50 -5.74
C MET A 33 -17.86 -5.59 -5.50
N LEU A 34 -17.11 -6.12 -6.48
CA LEU A 34 -15.69 -5.87 -6.57
C LEU A 34 -15.58 -4.36 -6.77
N ALA A 35 -15.64 -3.64 -5.66
CA ALA A 35 -15.63 -2.22 -5.67
C ALA A 35 -14.34 -1.77 -6.34
N THR A 36 -14.45 -0.73 -7.15
CA THR A 36 -13.32 -0.16 -7.89
C THR A 36 -12.12 0.14 -6.98
N GLU A 37 -12.35 0.34 -5.68
CA GLU A 37 -11.32 0.42 -4.63
C GLU A 37 -10.33 -0.75 -4.66
N ASN A 38 -10.79 -2.00 -4.73
CA ASN A 38 -9.92 -3.18 -4.84
C ASN A 38 -9.13 -3.23 -6.16
N ALA A 39 -9.63 -2.56 -7.21
CA ALA A 39 -8.89 -2.41 -8.46
C ALA A 39 -7.83 -1.31 -8.32
N ILE A 40 -8.16 -0.18 -7.67
CA ILE A 40 -7.25 0.94 -7.42
C ILE A 40 -6.04 0.50 -6.58
N ASP A 41 -6.26 -0.30 -5.53
CA ASP A 41 -5.17 -0.79 -4.67
C ASP A 41 -4.19 -1.68 -5.45
N LYS A 42 -4.70 -2.50 -6.37
CA LYS A 42 -3.86 -3.30 -7.28
C LYS A 42 -3.08 -2.42 -8.25
N TYR A 43 -3.68 -1.34 -8.78
CA TYR A 43 -2.96 -0.40 -9.63
C TYR A 43 -1.85 0.35 -8.88
N ALA A 44 -2.10 0.76 -7.63
CA ALA A 44 -1.10 1.39 -6.78
C ALA A 44 0.09 0.45 -6.52
N THR A 45 -0.20 -0.80 -6.15
CA THR A 45 0.84 -1.82 -5.93
C THR A 45 1.68 -2.08 -7.19
N HIS A 46 1.04 -2.16 -8.37
CA HIS A 46 1.77 -2.32 -9.63
C HIS A 46 2.69 -1.13 -9.93
N ALA A 47 2.28 0.08 -9.59
CA ALA A 47 3.11 1.27 -9.71
C ALA A 47 4.30 1.22 -8.73
N ASP A 48 4.09 0.81 -7.49
CA ASP A 48 5.13 0.68 -6.46
C ASP A 48 6.21 -0.33 -6.87
N ARG A 49 5.80 -1.49 -7.40
CA ARG A 49 6.74 -2.48 -7.94
C ARG A 49 7.54 -1.93 -9.13
N GLY A 50 6.88 -1.18 -10.02
CA GLY A 50 7.53 -0.52 -11.15
C GLY A 50 8.58 0.51 -10.70
N TYR A 51 8.25 1.32 -9.69
CA TYR A 51 9.16 2.28 -9.08
C TYR A 51 10.41 1.61 -8.49
N LEU A 52 10.24 0.53 -7.74
CA LEU A 52 11.38 -0.21 -7.17
C LEU A 52 12.25 -0.87 -8.25
N MET A 53 11.63 -1.39 -9.31
CA MET A 53 12.39 -2.02 -10.39
C MET A 53 13.21 -0.97 -11.18
N ASP A 54 12.63 0.20 -11.45
CA ASP A 54 13.36 1.33 -12.04
C ASP A 54 14.52 1.77 -11.15
N ALA A 55 14.29 1.85 -9.84
CA ALA A 55 15.34 2.19 -8.88
C ALA A 55 16.50 1.18 -8.87
N LEU A 56 16.22 -0.12 -8.90
CA LEU A 56 17.24 -1.19 -8.97
C LEU A 56 18.01 -1.17 -10.29
N GLN A 57 17.37 -0.76 -11.39
CA GLN A 57 18.00 -0.73 -12.71
C GLN A 57 18.95 0.46 -12.91
N ARG A 58 18.95 1.46 -12.01
CA ARG A 58 19.86 2.61 -12.13
C ARG A 58 21.32 2.18 -11.95
N ASP A 59 22.19 2.69 -12.81
CA ASP A 59 23.62 2.37 -12.82
C ASP A 59 24.32 2.66 -11.47
N ASP A 60 23.94 3.75 -10.80
CA ASP A 60 24.51 4.13 -9.50
C ASP A 60 24.10 3.17 -8.38
N VAL A 61 22.86 2.69 -8.42
CA VAL A 61 22.33 1.70 -7.47
C VAL A 61 22.97 0.33 -7.71
N GLN A 62 23.08 -0.12 -8.96
CA GLN A 62 23.74 -1.39 -9.28
C GLN A 62 25.22 -1.38 -8.86
N ALA A 63 25.94 -0.28 -9.12
CA ALA A 63 27.33 -0.15 -8.72
C ALA A 63 27.49 -0.24 -7.20
N ALA A 64 26.63 0.47 -6.44
CA ALA A 64 26.63 0.41 -4.98
C ALA A 64 26.28 -0.98 -4.45
N MET A 65 25.32 -1.67 -5.07
CA MET A 65 24.97 -3.05 -4.68
C MET A 65 26.14 -4.01 -4.88
N ILE A 66 26.84 -3.92 -6.01
CA ILE A 66 28.03 -4.75 -6.29
C ILE A 66 29.15 -4.44 -5.29
N GLU A 67 29.34 -3.17 -4.92
CA GLU A 67 30.31 -2.76 -3.90
C GLU A 67 30.01 -3.38 -2.54
N GLU A 68 28.72 -3.46 -2.16
CA GLU A 68 28.24 -4.14 -0.95
C GLU A 68 28.15 -5.67 -1.10
N GLY A 69 28.55 -6.24 -2.24
CA GLY A 69 28.60 -7.68 -2.49
C GLY A 69 27.25 -8.32 -2.84
N VAL A 70 26.26 -7.53 -3.27
CA VAL A 70 24.94 -7.97 -3.71
C VAL A 70 24.88 -8.06 -5.23
N ASP A 71 24.47 -9.21 -5.77
CA ASP A 71 24.21 -9.38 -7.19
C ASP A 71 22.91 -8.66 -7.60
N PRO A 72 22.94 -7.72 -8.56
CA PRO A 72 21.74 -7.04 -9.06
C PRO A 72 20.66 -8.01 -9.53
N ALA A 73 21.02 -9.09 -10.21
CA ALA A 73 20.05 -10.07 -10.71
C ALA A 73 19.34 -10.83 -9.58
N GLU A 74 20.05 -11.09 -8.47
CA GLU A 74 19.46 -11.69 -7.28
C GLU A 74 18.45 -10.73 -6.63
N ALA A 75 18.77 -9.45 -6.54
CA ALA A 75 17.88 -8.46 -5.95
C ALA A 75 16.58 -8.28 -6.76
N GLU A 76 16.67 -8.25 -8.10
CA GLU A 76 15.49 -8.23 -8.97
C GLU A 76 14.60 -9.47 -8.77
N ALA A 77 15.21 -10.66 -8.67
CA ALA A 77 14.49 -11.89 -8.41
C ALA A 77 13.81 -11.88 -7.03
N ARG A 78 14.46 -11.29 -6.02
CA ARG A 78 13.87 -11.12 -4.68
C ARG A 78 12.71 -10.15 -4.68
N LEU A 79 12.83 -9.02 -5.36
CA LEU A 79 11.73 -8.07 -5.55
C LEU A 79 10.55 -8.76 -6.24
N ALA A 80 10.80 -9.56 -7.30
CA ALA A 80 9.76 -10.33 -7.99
C ALA A 80 9.07 -11.38 -7.09
N ALA A 81 9.77 -11.91 -6.09
CA ALA A 81 9.24 -12.88 -5.14
C ALA A 81 8.43 -12.26 -3.98
N LEU A 82 8.55 -10.94 -3.73
CA LEU A 82 7.79 -10.25 -2.69
C LEU A 82 6.30 -10.22 -3.00
N SER A 83 5.48 -10.37 -1.96
CA SER A 83 4.05 -10.14 -2.03
C SER A 83 3.71 -8.65 -2.17
N ASP A 84 2.51 -8.37 -2.64
CA ASP A 84 2.02 -7.00 -2.87
C ASP A 84 2.10 -6.12 -1.61
N ALA A 85 1.71 -6.66 -0.44
CA ALA A 85 1.79 -5.95 0.83
C ALA A 85 3.23 -5.70 1.30
N GLU A 86 4.18 -6.59 0.98
CA GLU A 86 5.59 -6.38 1.32
C GLU A 86 6.24 -5.31 0.44
N VAL A 87 5.83 -5.23 -0.84
CA VAL A 87 6.27 -4.18 -1.77
C VAL A 87 5.81 -2.81 -1.29
N GLU A 88 4.53 -2.68 -0.90
CA GLU A 88 3.97 -1.43 -0.36
C GLU A 88 4.72 -1.02 0.92
N ALA A 89 4.91 -1.95 1.86
CA ALA A 89 5.62 -1.69 3.10
C ALA A 89 7.07 -1.24 2.86
N LEU A 90 7.76 -1.85 1.89
CA LEU A 90 9.12 -1.46 1.51
C LEU A 90 9.17 -0.05 0.93
N VAL A 91 8.23 0.31 0.04
CA VAL A 91 8.15 1.67 -0.53
C VAL A 91 7.90 2.71 0.56
N VAL A 92 6.99 2.43 1.50
CA VAL A 92 6.73 3.32 2.64
C VAL A 92 7.98 3.47 3.51
N GLN A 93 8.69 2.37 3.78
CA GLN A 93 9.93 2.42 4.54
C GLN A 93 11.00 3.25 3.82
N MET A 94 11.23 3.03 2.53
CA MET A 94 12.21 3.79 1.76
C MET A 94 11.92 5.30 1.73
N GLN A 95 10.64 5.69 1.67
CA GLN A 95 10.24 7.10 1.76
C GLN A 95 10.55 7.70 3.12
N ASN A 96 10.33 6.95 4.20
CA ASN A 96 10.64 7.39 5.56
C ASN A 96 12.15 7.44 5.83
N ASP A 97 12.91 6.48 5.29
CA ASP A 97 14.37 6.40 5.44
C ASP A 97 15.08 7.47 4.59
N THR A 98 14.44 7.95 3.52
CA THR A 98 14.95 9.10 2.73
C THR A 98 14.80 10.38 3.55
N ALA A 99 15.80 10.64 4.41
CA ALA A 99 15.93 11.79 5.31
C ALA A 99 15.98 13.18 4.61
N GLY A 100 15.62 13.27 3.33
CA GLY A 100 15.60 14.49 2.52
C GLY A 100 14.29 15.29 2.59
N ALA A 101 13.18 14.69 3.00
CA ALA A 101 11.92 15.43 3.15
C ALA A 101 12.01 16.42 4.33
N ASP A 102 12.55 15.97 5.46
CA ASP A 102 12.67 16.79 6.68
C ASP A 102 13.91 17.69 6.69
N ILE A 103 14.92 17.43 5.86
CA ILE A 103 16.13 18.27 5.86
C ILE A 103 15.82 19.70 5.43
N VAL A 104 14.92 19.88 4.45
CA VAL A 104 14.53 21.22 3.99
C VAL A 104 13.77 21.96 5.09
N GLY A 105 12.83 21.29 5.76
CA GLY A 105 12.09 21.84 6.89
C GLY A 105 13.01 22.20 8.05
N THR A 106 13.91 21.29 8.43
CA THR A 106 14.87 21.48 9.52
C THR A 106 15.84 22.63 9.21
N LEU A 107 16.41 22.68 8.01
CA LEU A 107 17.28 23.78 7.59
C LEU A 107 16.54 25.11 7.57
N PHE A 108 15.29 25.12 7.10
CA PHE A 108 14.45 26.32 7.13
C PHE A 108 14.16 26.77 8.56
N THR A 109 13.83 25.86 9.48
CA THR A 109 13.61 26.18 10.90
C THR A 109 14.88 26.73 11.55
N VAL A 110 16.03 26.10 11.33
CA VAL A 110 17.33 26.59 11.82
C VAL A 110 17.61 27.98 11.26
N PHE A 111 17.39 28.19 9.96
CA PHE A 111 17.53 29.49 9.31
C PHE A 111 16.64 30.56 9.97
N VAL A 112 15.36 30.27 10.23
CA VAL A 112 14.43 31.22 10.88
C VAL A 112 14.88 31.55 12.30
N ILE A 113 15.31 30.57 13.10
CA ILE A 113 15.84 30.80 14.45
C ILE A 113 17.06 31.71 14.39
N LEU A 114 18.01 31.41 13.49
CA LEU A 114 19.21 32.24 13.30
C LEU A 114 18.86 33.65 12.80
N LEU A 115 17.87 33.78 11.92
CA LEU A 115 17.42 35.07 11.39
C LEU A 115 16.79 35.95 12.48
N VAL A 116 15.92 35.37 13.32
CA VAL A 116 15.29 36.10 14.43
C VAL A 116 16.34 36.52 15.47
N THR A 117 17.26 35.63 15.82
CA THR A 117 18.34 35.95 16.77
C THR A 117 19.31 37.01 16.25
N ASP A 118 19.52 37.11 14.94
CA ASP A 118 20.33 38.16 14.30
C ASP A 118 19.61 39.52 14.33
N ILE A 119 18.30 39.56 14.04
CA ILE A 119 17.49 40.79 14.12
C ILE A 119 17.42 41.36 15.55
N LEU A 120 17.38 40.47 16.56
CA LEU A 120 17.43 40.82 17.98
C LEU A 120 18.84 41.16 18.50
N CYS A 121 19.85 41.14 17.63
CA CYS A 121 21.26 41.39 17.95
C CYS A 121 21.90 40.39 18.94
N PHE A 122 21.37 39.16 19.06
CA PHE A 122 22.03 38.09 19.81
C PHE A 122 23.15 37.42 19.00
N THR A 123 23.03 37.41 17.66
CA THR A 123 24.01 36.84 16.73
C THR A 123 24.24 37.78 15.53
N ARG A 124 25.26 37.52 14.71
CA ARG A 124 25.59 38.27 13.47
C ARG A 124 26.08 37.29 12.39
N ILE A 125 25.20 36.38 11.99
CA ILE A 125 25.53 35.32 11.02
C ILE A 125 25.20 35.78 9.59
N PHE A 126 24.17 36.61 9.42
CA PHE A 126 23.72 37.07 8.12
C PHE A 126 24.13 38.53 7.88
N ASN A 127 24.71 38.79 6.71
CA ASN A 127 25.25 40.11 6.36
C ASN A 127 24.16 41.13 5.96
N PHE A 128 22.93 40.64 5.74
CA PHE A 128 21.79 41.41 5.28
C PHE A 128 20.82 41.79 6.41
N THR A 129 20.97 41.22 7.61
CA THR A 129 20.13 41.55 8.77
C THR A 129 20.60 42.84 9.43
N ARG A 130 19.62 43.74 9.66
CA ARG A 130 19.81 44.95 10.45
C ARG A 130 19.14 44.74 11.81
N CYS A 131 19.87 45.05 12.86
CA CYS A 131 19.33 45.11 14.22
C CYS A 131 18.11 46.04 14.27
N VAL A 132 16.99 45.51 14.74
CA VAL A 132 15.83 46.35 15.11
C VAL A 132 16.18 46.98 16.46
N ARG A 133 16.22 48.32 16.48
CA ARG A 133 16.49 49.11 17.68
C ARG A 133 15.20 49.69 18.22
#